data_AF-A0A1S3BWL4-F1
#
_entry.id   AF-A0A1S3BWL4-F1
#
_cell.length_a   1.000
_cell.length_b   1.000
_cell.length_c   1.000
_cell.angle_alpha   90.00
_cell.angle_beta   90.00
_cell.angle_gamma   90.00
#
_symmetry.space_group_name_H-M   'P 1'
#
loop_
_entity.id
_entity.type
_entity.pdbx_description
1 polymer ?
#
loop_
_entity_poly.entity_id
_entity_poly.type
_entity_poly.pdbx_seq_one_letter_code
_entity_poly.pdbx_strand_id
1 'polypeptide(L)'
;MAFGGAAATAMASKFTTTITSPIRLISSSHLPKLGLHSTRPFSPFRTTNQLGLKYQVRAISEAIVDPVSSNKENGEGSSQSWKIKMLYDGDCPLCMREVNMLRERNKQYGTITFVDISSDDYTPEENQGLDYKTVMGRIHAILADGTVVRDVEVFRRLYEQVGLGWVYAITKYEPVGRLVDAAYGLWARYRLQLTGRPPLEDILAARKKNQDEICNDSNACKR
;
A
#
# COMPACT_ATOMS: atom_id res chain seq x y z
N MET A 1 -1.55 68.91 -1.46
CA MET A 1 -3.01 69.11 -1.63
C MET A 1 -3.45 68.14 -2.71
N ALA A 2 -4.35 67.16 -2.56
CA ALA A 2 -5.25 66.67 -1.50
C ALA A 2 -5.35 65.12 -1.69
N PHE A 3 -5.26 64.31 -0.63
CA PHE A 3 -6.37 63.54 0.01
C PHE A 3 -7.36 62.89 -0.97
N GLY A 4 -7.78 61.62 -0.89
CA GLY A 4 -7.70 60.53 0.09
C GLY A 4 -8.68 59.44 -0.40
N GLY A 5 -8.43 58.16 -0.19
CA GLY A 5 -9.20 57.42 0.82
C GLY A 5 -9.88 56.17 0.22
N ALA A 6 -9.65 55.03 0.87
CA ALA A 6 -10.10 53.68 0.50
C ALA A 6 -11.57 53.40 0.89
N ALA A 7 -12.16 52.33 0.33
CA ALA A 7 -12.88 51.31 1.10
C ALA A 7 -13.33 50.13 0.21
N ALA A 8 -13.08 48.92 0.70
CA ALA A 8 -13.58 47.65 0.21
C ALA A 8 -14.82 47.21 1.01
N THR A 9 -15.75 46.48 0.40
CA THR A 9 -16.73 45.46 0.92
C THR A 9 -17.92 45.38 -0.05
N ALA A 10 -18.69 44.30 -0.25
CA ALA A 10 -18.76 42.94 0.27
C ALA A 10 -19.59 42.08 -0.71
N MET A 11 -19.51 40.76 -0.52
CA MET A 11 -20.27 39.69 -1.15
C MET A 11 -21.80 39.78 -0.95
N ALA A 12 -22.58 39.22 -1.88
CA ALA A 12 -23.80 38.46 -1.55
C ALA A 12 -24.23 37.55 -2.71
N SER A 13 -23.97 36.25 -2.57
CA SER A 13 -24.60 35.16 -3.31
C SER A 13 -25.86 34.73 -2.55
N LYS A 14 -27.02 34.69 -3.22
CA LYS A 14 -28.24 34.03 -2.73
C LYS A 14 -29.05 33.47 -3.90
N PHE A 15 -28.94 32.17 -4.12
CA PHE A 15 -30.05 31.37 -4.65
C PHE A 15 -30.09 30.06 -3.86
N THR A 16 -30.94 30.06 -2.85
CA THR A 16 -31.29 28.89 -2.05
C THR A 16 -32.50 28.26 -2.70
N THR A 17 -32.35 27.08 -3.30
CA THR A 17 -33.50 26.26 -3.73
C THR A 17 -33.71 25.15 -2.74
N THR A 18 -34.82 25.28 -2.02
CA THR A 18 -35.44 24.30 -1.14
C THR A 18 -35.84 23.04 -1.91
N ILE A 19 -35.39 21.85 -1.51
CA ILE A 19 -36.12 20.61 -1.77
C ILE A 19 -36.27 19.82 -0.47
N THR A 20 -37.53 19.81 -0.06
CA THR A 20 -38.17 19.12 1.05
C THR A 20 -38.19 17.60 0.81
N SER A 21 -37.97 16.79 1.84
CA SER A 21 -38.57 15.44 1.91
C SER A 21 -38.71 14.99 3.38
N PRO A 22 -39.90 14.51 3.80
CA PRO A 22 -40.19 14.22 5.20
C PRO A 22 -39.80 12.79 5.61
N ILE A 23 -39.27 12.69 6.82
CA ILE A 23 -39.16 11.45 7.59
C ILE A 23 -40.57 11.03 8.01
N ARG A 24 -40.98 9.80 7.69
CA ARG A 24 -42.08 9.11 8.39
C ARG A 24 -41.63 7.73 8.83
N LEU A 25 -41.52 7.61 10.15
CA LEU A 25 -41.55 6.38 10.92
C LEU A 25 -42.87 5.65 10.70
N ILE A 26 -42.82 4.33 10.46
CA ILE A 26 -43.96 3.46 10.69
C ILE A 26 -43.51 2.28 11.55
N SER A 27 -44.23 2.18 12.66
CA SER A 27 -44.21 1.18 13.71
C SER A 27 -45.07 -0.03 13.35
N SER A 28 -44.79 -1.13 14.05
CA SER A 28 -45.73 -2.17 14.51
C SER A 28 -45.74 -3.53 13.78
N SER A 29 -45.19 -4.50 14.51
CA SER A 29 -45.81 -5.78 14.95
C SER A 29 -46.63 -6.61 13.95
N HIS A 30 -46.18 -7.84 13.65
CA HIS A 30 -46.68 -9.08 14.24
C HIS A 30 -46.24 -10.32 13.44
N LEU A 31 -45.85 -11.37 14.18
CA LEU A 31 -45.62 -12.75 13.76
C LEU A 31 -46.86 -13.39 13.11
N PRO A 32 -46.66 -14.45 12.30
CA PRO A 32 -46.99 -15.78 12.83
C PRO A 32 -45.93 -16.86 12.60
N LYS A 33 -45.92 -17.80 13.56
CA LYS A 33 -45.30 -19.13 13.55
C LYS A 33 -45.86 -20.01 12.43
N LEU A 34 -45.04 -20.90 11.86
CA LEU A 34 -45.31 -22.28 11.40
C LEU A 34 -44.10 -22.72 10.53
N GLY A 35 -43.44 -23.87 10.66
CA GLY A 35 -43.57 -25.04 11.50
C GLY A 35 -42.27 -25.87 11.47
N LEU A 36 -42.10 -26.71 12.49
CA LEU A 36 -41.08 -27.75 12.61
C LEU A 36 -41.10 -28.72 11.41
N HIS A 37 -39.93 -29.16 10.94
CA HIS A 37 -39.59 -30.55 10.57
C HIS A 37 -38.05 -30.63 10.50
N SER A 38 -37.35 -30.98 11.59
CA SER A 38 -36.91 -32.34 11.94
C SER A 38 -36.59 -33.22 10.73
N THR A 39 -35.30 -33.36 10.39
CA THR A 39 -34.66 -34.62 9.95
C THR A 39 -33.12 -34.45 9.87
N ARG A 40 -32.42 -34.92 10.90
CA ARG A 40 -31.17 -35.69 10.77
C ARG A 40 -31.46 -37.02 11.50
N PRO A 41 -30.74 -38.14 11.29
CA PRO A 41 -29.55 -38.35 10.47
C PRO A 41 -29.66 -39.59 9.55
N PHE A 42 -28.95 -39.61 8.42
CA PHE A 42 -28.59 -40.87 7.78
C PHE A 42 -27.12 -40.82 7.36
N SER A 43 -26.28 -41.27 8.28
CA SER A 43 -25.01 -41.90 7.92
C SER A 43 -25.32 -43.35 7.57
N PRO A 44 -24.78 -43.82 6.44
CA PRO A 44 -24.36 -45.20 6.44
C PRO A 44 -22.96 -45.36 5.84
N PHE A 45 -22.26 -46.35 6.39
CA PHE A 45 -21.03 -46.95 5.88
C PHE A 45 -19.70 -46.22 6.14
N ARG A 46 -19.30 -46.34 7.40
CA ARG A 46 -17.94 -46.71 7.79
C ARG A 46 -17.57 -48.04 7.10
N THR A 47 -16.82 -47.98 5.99
CA THR A 47 -16.17 -49.17 5.42
C THR A 47 -14.67 -49.03 5.61
N THR A 48 -14.15 -49.89 6.47
CA THR A 48 -12.74 -50.10 6.73
C THR A 48 -12.10 -50.78 5.52
N ASN A 49 -11.26 -50.06 4.79
CA ASN A 49 -10.24 -50.68 3.94
C ASN A 49 -8.87 -50.31 4.51
N GLN A 50 -8.48 -51.04 5.56
CA GLN A 50 -7.11 -51.14 6.04
C GLN A 50 -6.34 -52.03 5.06
N LEU A 51 -5.82 -51.44 3.98
CA LEU A 51 -4.79 -52.09 3.18
C LEU A 51 -3.46 -51.90 3.91
N GLY A 52 -3.03 -52.97 4.58
CA GLY A 52 -1.79 -53.00 5.34
C GLY A 52 -0.57 -52.85 4.45
N LEU A 53 0.07 -51.68 4.51
CA LEU A 53 1.46 -51.51 4.13
C LEU A 53 2.32 -51.80 5.37
N LYS A 54 2.85 -53.02 5.45
CA LYS A 54 3.80 -53.44 6.48
C LYS A 54 5.11 -52.68 6.31
N TYR A 55 5.32 -51.63 7.09
CA TYR A 55 6.65 -51.09 7.34
C TYR A 55 6.95 -51.16 8.84
N GLN A 56 7.79 -52.13 9.19
CA GLN A 56 8.39 -52.27 10.51
C GLN A 56 9.46 -51.18 10.65
N VAL A 57 9.15 -50.11 11.38
CA VAL A 57 10.17 -49.18 11.87
C VAL A 57 10.50 -49.58 13.30
N ARG A 58 11.73 -50.04 13.51
CA ARG A 58 12.32 -50.30 14.82
C ARG A 58 12.20 -49.04 15.68
N ALA A 59 11.53 -49.15 16.82
CA ALA A 59 11.61 -48.17 17.88
C ALA A 59 13.06 -48.16 18.40
N ILE A 60 13.73 -47.00 18.30
CA ILE A 60 14.94 -46.71 19.06
C ILE A 60 14.51 -45.83 20.23
N SER A 61 14.87 -46.30 21.42
CA SER A 61 14.55 -45.73 22.72
C SER A 61 15.03 -44.29 22.89
N GLU A 62 14.28 -43.60 23.75
CA GLU A 62 14.49 -42.28 24.32
C GLU A 62 15.95 -41.94 24.61
N ALA A 63 16.42 -40.85 24.01
CA ALA A 63 17.37 -39.95 24.64
C ALA A 63 16.67 -38.60 24.81
N ILE A 64 16.25 -38.34 26.03
CA ILE A 64 15.81 -37.02 26.49
C ILE A 64 17.03 -36.11 26.37
N VAL A 65 17.03 -35.27 25.33
CA VAL A 65 17.83 -34.05 25.29
C VAL A 65 16.82 -32.92 25.30
N ASP A 66 16.82 -32.16 26.41
CA ASP A 66 15.97 -31.01 26.59
C ASP A 66 16.09 -30.08 25.38
N PRO A 67 15.00 -29.74 24.66
CA PRO A 67 15.05 -28.58 23.79
C PRO A 67 15.14 -27.37 24.71
N VAL A 68 16.37 -26.85 24.86
CA VAL A 68 16.62 -25.49 25.34
C VAL A 68 15.66 -24.58 24.58
N SER A 69 14.67 -24.11 25.33
CA SER A 69 13.73 -23.08 24.95
C SER A 69 14.54 -21.82 24.67
N SER A 70 14.96 -21.67 23.42
CA SER A 70 15.42 -20.38 22.91
C SER A 70 14.20 -19.47 22.86
N ASN A 71 14.01 -18.73 23.95
CA ASN A 71 13.17 -17.55 24.02
C ASN A 71 13.47 -16.68 22.79
N LYS A 72 12.48 -16.55 21.92
CA LYS A 72 12.44 -15.48 20.92
C LYS A 72 11.29 -14.56 21.30
N GLU A 73 11.44 -13.89 22.44
CA GLU A 73 10.74 -12.65 22.72
C GLU A 73 11.41 -11.56 21.87
N ASN A 74 10.73 -11.16 20.80
CA ASN A 74 10.21 -9.80 20.67
C ASN A 74 9.84 -9.52 19.22
N GLY A 75 8.54 -9.51 19.01
CA GLY A 75 7.89 -8.89 17.89
C GLY A 75 6.44 -8.85 18.29
N GLU A 76 6.03 -7.78 18.96
CA GLU A 76 4.62 -7.46 19.15
C GLU A 76 3.95 -7.53 17.79
N GLY A 77 3.33 -8.68 17.51
CA GLY A 77 2.48 -8.89 16.36
C GLY A 77 1.22 -8.07 16.57
N SER A 78 1.33 -6.75 16.41
CA SER A 78 0.17 -5.92 16.15
C SER A 78 -0.57 -6.60 15.00
N SER A 79 -1.86 -6.89 15.18
CA SER A 79 -2.68 -7.55 14.17
C SER A 79 -2.91 -6.57 13.02
N GLN A 80 -1.87 -6.35 12.23
CA GLN A 80 -1.91 -5.49 11.07
C GLN A 80 -2.75 -6.18 10.01
N SER A 81 -3.84 -5.52 9.63
CA SER A 81 -4.72 -5.97 8.55
C SER A 81 -4.01 -5.93 7.19
N TRP A 82 -2.95 -5.13 7.08
CA TRP A 82 -2.14 -4.97 5.87
C TRP A 82 -1.04 -6.04 5.78
N LYS A 83 -0.62 -6.35 4.54
CA LYS A 83 0.45 -7.30 4.22
C LYS A 83 1.74 -6.61 3.79
N ILE A 84 1.60 -5.46 3.14
CA ILE A 84 2.71 -4.62 2.71
C ILE A 84 2.36 -3.14 2.87
N LYS A 85 3.34 -2.35 3.31
CA LYS A 85 3.29 -0.90 3.40
C LYS A 85 4.22 -0.31 2.34
N MET A 86 3.66 0.37 1.35
CA MET A 86 4.40 1.03 0.27
C MET A 86 4.79 2.44 0.70
N LEU A 87 6.09 2.77 0.65
CA LEU A 87 6.57 4.14 0.82
C LEU A 87 6.69 4.79 -0.56
N TYR A 88 6.07 5.95 -0.76
CA TYR A 88 6.06 6.63 -2.05
C TYR A 88 6.19 8.15 -1.88
N ASP A 89 6.65 8.84 -2.93
CA ASP A 89 6.76 10.30 -2.98
C ASP A 89 5.51 10.91 -3.66
N GLY A 90 4.68 11.62 -2.89
CA GLY A 90 3.48 12.29 -3.36
C GLY A 90 3.74 13.45 -4.32
N ASP A 91 4.92 14.07 -4.24
CA ASP A 91 5.31 15.18 -5.12
C ASP A 91 5.84 14.71 -6.49
N CYS A 92 5.87 13.39 -6.71
CA CYS A 92 6.33 12.77 -7.95
C CYS A 92 5.13 12.34 -8.82
N PRO A 93 4.80 13.06 -9.91
CA PRO A 93 3.63 12.73 -10.74
C PRO A 93 3.70 11.33 -11.39
N LEU A 94 4.90 10.83 -11.66
CA LEU A 94 5.10 9.47 -12.18
C LEU A 94 4.82 8.42 -11.12
N CYS A 95 5.28 8.65 -9.91
CA CYS A 95 5.06 7.78 -8.76
C CYS A 95 3.55 7.72 -8.46
N MET A 96 2.86 8.86 -8.52
CA MET A 96 1.42 8.95 -8.28
C MET A 96 0.57 8.21 -9.30
N ARG A 97 0.99 8.07 -10.57
CA ARG A 97 0.28 7.23 -11.55
C ARG A 97 0.25 5.77 -11.10
N GLU A 98 1.39 5.25 -10.66
CA GLU A 98 1.51 3.88 -10.16
C GLU A 98 0.73 3.70 -8.85
N VAL A 99 0.87 4.64 -7.91
CA VAL A 99 0.17 4.61 -6.62
C VAL A 99 -1.34 4.63 -6.82
N ASN A 100 -1.87 5.47 -7.72
CA ASN A 100 -3.30 5.54 -7.98
C ASN A 100 -3.85 4.25 -8.60
N MET A 101 -3.11 3.66 -9.54
CA MET A 101 -3.46 2.35 -10.11
C MET A 101 -3.50 1.26 -9.02
N LEU A 102 -2.49 1.22 -8.15
CA LEU A 102 -2.42 0.27 -7.05
C LEU A 102 -3.53 0.51 -6.02
N ARG A 103 -3.82 1.76 -5.66
CA ARG A 103 -4.93 2.12 -4.76
C ARG A 103 -6.26 1.63 -5.29
N GLU A 104 -6.55 1.86 -6.57
CA GLU A 104 -7.81 1.45 -7.19
C GLU A 104 -8.00 -0.06 -7.09
N ARG A 105 -6.97 -0.84 -7.45
CA ARG A 105 -7.04 -2.30 -7.33
C ARG A 105 -7.09 -2.76 -5.88
N ASN A 106 -6.34 -2.11 -5.00
CA ASN A 106 -6.29 -2.45 -3.58
C ASN A 106 -7.64 -2.24 -2.87
N LYS A 107 -8.60 -1.51 -3.44
CA LYS A 107 -9.98 -1.46 -2.90
C LYS A 107 -10.62 -2.85 -2.76
N GLN A 108 -10.27 -3.78 -3.66
CA GLN A 108 -10.78 -5.15 -3.62
C GLN A 108 -10.00 -6.04 -2.64
N TYR A 109 -8.71 -5.78 -2.44
CA TYR A 109 -7.82 -6.66 -1.67
C TYR A 109 -7.59 -6.20 -0.23
N GLY A 110 -7.44 -4.89 -0.01
CA GLY A 110 -7.20 -4.30 1.31
C GLY A 110 -5.86 -4.68 1.94
N THR A 111 -4.88 -5.10 1.14
CA THR A 111 -3.61 -5.69 1.60
C THR A 111 -2.45 -4.69 1.60
N ILE A 112 -2.57 -3.58 0.87
CA ILE A 112 -1.54 -2.54 0.78
C ILE A 112 -1.91 -1.33 1.64
N THR A 113 -1.00 -0.91 2.51
CA THR A 113 -1.01 0.42 3.13
C THR A 113 -0.10 1.35 2.34
N PHE A 114 -0.53 2.58 2.09
CA PHE A 114 0.25 3.58 1.34
C PHE A 114 0.70 4.68 2.30
N VAL A 115 2.00 4.97 2.31
CA VAL A 115 2.57 6.03 3.14
C VAL A 115 3.30 7.01 2.24
N ASP A 116 2.87 8.26 2.32
CA ASP A 116 3.49 9.37 1.60
C ASP A 116 4.70 9.88 2.37
N ILE A 117 5.87 9.85 1.75
CA ILE A 117 7.09 10.36 2.37
C ILE A 117 7.21 11.88 2.24
N SER A 118 6.46 12.53 1.33
CA SER A 118 6.48 14.00 1.22
C SER A 118 5.51 14.69 2.18
N SER A 119 4.73 13.92 2.95
CA SER A 119 3.85 14.45 3.99
C SER A 119 4.64 14.95 5.20
N ASP A 120 4.20 16.08 5.77
CA ASP A 120 4.74 16.62 7.03
C ASP A 120 4.54 15.66 8.22
N ASP A 121 3.57 14.74 8.11
CA ASP A 121 3.26 13.73 9.12
C ASP A 121 4.19 12.49 9.03
N TYR A 122 5.14 12.45 8.10
CA TYR A 122 6.02 11.28 7.94
C TYR A 122 7.06 11.18 9.05
N THR A 123 7.06 10.06 9.77
CA THR A 123 8.05 9.75 10.80
C THR A 123 8.87 8.49 10.44
N PRO A 124 10.22 8.56 10.44
CA PRO A 124 11.07 7.39 10.23
C PRO A 124 10.85 6.28 11.26
N GLU A 125 10.51 6.63 12.49
CA GLU A 125 10.33 5.72 13.63
C GLU A 125 9.21 4.70 13.35
N GLU A 126 8.10 5.14 12.74
CA GLU A 126 6.97 4.27 12.37
C GLU A 126 7.23 3.45 11.09
N ASN A 127 8.34 3.71 10.42
CA ASN A 127 8.68 3.19 9.10
C ASN A 127 10.08 2.53 9.08
N GLN A 128 10.42 1.81 10.16
CA GLN A 128 11.64 1.00 10.27
C GLN A 128 12.94 1.83 10.22
N GLY A 129 12.90 3.08 10.69
CA GLY A 129 14.04 4.00 10.69
C GLY A 129 14.43 4.48 9.28
N LEU A 130 13.56 4.31 8.29
CA LEU A 130 13.80 4.81 6.95
C LEU A 130 13.60 6.32 6.93
N ASP A 131 14.69 7.08 6.78
CA ASP A 131 14.63 8.52 6.67
C ASP A 131 14.27 8.96 5.24
N TYR A 132 13.70 10.16 5.13
CA TYR A 132 13.24 10.73 3.84
C TYR A 132 14.31 10.64 2.74
N LYS A 133 15.57 10.97 3.06
CA LYS A 133 16.67 10.97 2.08
C LYS A 133 16.95 9.58 1.52
N THR A 134 16.83 8.54 2.36
CA THR A 134 17.03 7.16 1.94
C THR A 134 15.90 6.69 1.02
N VAL A 135 14.65 7.03 1.32
CA VAL A 135 13.47 6.58 0.56
C VAL A 135 13.25 7.39 -0.71
N MET A 136 13.73 8.64 -0.76
CA MET A 136 13.64 9.45 -1.98
C MET A 136 14.50 8.89 -3.13
N GLY A 137 15.62 8.22 -2.82
CA GLY A 137 16.56 7.75 -3.84
C GLY A 137 16.16 6.44 -4.54
N ARG A 138 15.34 5.61 -3.89
CA ARG A 138 14.91 4.29 -4.36
C ARG A 138 13.56 3.97 -3.76
N ILE A 139 12.74 3.16 -4.44
CA ILE A 139 11.46 2.72 -3.87
C ILE A 139 11.69 1.72 -2.73
N HIS A 140 10.89 1.83 -1.67
CA HIS A 140 10.89 0.91 -0.53
C HIS A 140 9.47 0.46 -0.18
N ALA A 141 9.39 -0.74 0.37
CA ALA A 141 8.20 -1.20 1.06
C ALA A 141 8.57 -2.00 2.30
N ILE A 142 7.68 -1.99 3.28
CA ILE A 142 7.82 -2.70 4.55
C ILE A 142 6.78 -3.81 4.56
N LEU A 143 7.20 -5.05 4.77
CA LEU A 143 6.30 -6.18 4.95
C LEU A 143 5.73 -6.19 6.37
N ALA A 144 4.61 -6.90 6.56
CA ALA A 144 3.98 -7.03 7.89
C ALA A 144 4.89 -7.68 8.95
N ASP A 145 5.93 -8.40 8.54
CA ASP A 145 6.96 -8.98 9.43
C ASP A 145 8.09 -7.98 9.78
N GLY A 146 8.01 -6.74 9.28
CA GLY A 146 9.03 -5.70 9.47
C GLY A 146 10.14 -5.70 8.41
N THR A 147 10.17 -6.67 7.49
CA THR A 147 11.21 -6.74 6.45
C THR A 147 11.09 -5.58 5.48
N VAL A 148 12.19 -4.88 5.23
CA VAL A 148 12.28 -3.81 4.22
C VAL A 148 12.74 -4.40 2.89
N VAL A 149 11.93 -4.22 1.85
CA VAL A 149 12.25 -4.58 0.45
C VAL A 149 12.45 -3.33 -0.39
N ARG A 150 13.22 -3.44 -1.49
CA ARG A 150 13.70 -2.30 -2.28
C ARG A 150 13.62 -2.54 -3.79
N ASP A 151 13.63 -1.46 -4.57
CA ASP A 151 13.76 -1.49 -6.03
C ASP A 151 12.68 -2.37 -6.71
N VAL A 152 13.07 -3.21 -7.68
CA VAL A 152 12.16 -4.07 -8.45
C VAL A 152 11.40 -5.06 -7.56
N GLU A 153 11.98 -5.48 -6.43
CA GLU A 153 11.30 -6.39 -5.51
C GLU A 153 10.05 -5.75 -4.90
N VAL A 154 10.05 -4.44 -4.64
CA VAL A 154 8.87 -3.73 -4.13
C VAL A 154 7.70 -3.91 -5.08
N PHE A 155 7.90 -3.63 -6.37
CA PHE A 155 6.86 -3.77 -7.38
C PHE A 155 6.36 -5.21 -7.50
N ARG A 156 7.27 -6.19 -7.45
CA ARG A 156 6.90 -7.61 -7.46
C ARG A 156 5.95 -7.94 -6.31
N ARG A 157 6.31 -7.56 -5.09
CA ARG A 157 5.51 -7.84 -3.88
C ARG A 157 4.18 -7.10 -3.91
N LEU A 158 4.15 -5.84 -4.35
CA LEU A 158 2.92 -5.05 -4.48
C LEU A 158 1.96 -5.68 -5.48
N TYR A 159 2.44 -6.09 -6.65
CA TYR A 159 1.62 -6.73 -7.67
C TYR A 159 1.05 -8.08 -7.22
N GLU A 160 1.82 -8.85 -6.46
CA GLU A 160 1.31 -10.07 -5.82
C GLU A 160 0.13 -9.76 -4.87
N GLN A 161 0.20 -8.65 -4.13
CA GLN A 161 -0.87 -8.25 -3.19
C GLN A 161 -2.18 -7.81 -3.88
N VAL A 162 -2.11 -7.36 -5.14
CA VAL A 162 -3.28 -6.92 -5.93
C VAL A 162 -3.62 -7.85 -7.11
N GLY A 163 -3.20 -9.12 -7.05
CA GLY A 163 -3.56 -10.13 -8.05
C GLY A 163 -2.89 -9.97 -9.43
N LEU A 164 -1.86 -9.14 -9.53
CA LEU A 164 -1.07 -8.90 -10.75
C LEU A 164 0.24 -9.69 -10.79
N GLY A 165 0.46 -10.65 -9.89
CA GLY A 165 1.66 -11.49 -9.87
C GLY A 165 1.93 -12.21 -11.21
N TRP A 166 0.87 -12.50 -11.98
CA TRP A 166 0.98 -13.10 -13.32
C TRP A 166 1.70 -12.20 -14.34
N VAL A 167 1.61 -10.87 -14.21
CA VAL A 167 2.28 -9.92 -15.09
C VAL A 167 3.80 -10.16 -15.05
N TYR A 168 4.33 -10.37 -13.84
CA TYR A 168 5.75 -10.68 -13.66
C TYR A 168 6.12 -12.10 -14.10
N ALA A 169 5.19 -13.06 -14.01
CA ALA A 169 5.44 -14.41 -14.52
C ALA A 169 5.61 -14.40 -16.06
N ILE A 170 4.82 -13.57 -16.76
CA ILE A 170 4.91 -13.42 -18.21
C ILE A 170 6.23 -12.77 -18.64
N THR A 171 6.74 -11.77 -17.90
CA THR A 171 8.01 -11.12 -18.25
C THR A 171 9.23 -12.02 -18.11
N LYS A 172 9.14 -13.14 -17.37
CA LYS A 172 10.19 -14.16 -17.30
C LYS A 172 10.31 -15.03 -18.54
N TYR A 173 9.31 -15.01 -19.43
CA TYR A 173 9.37 -15.76 -20.67
C TYR A 173 10.28 -15.03 -21.67
N GLU A 174 11.39 -15.67 -22.06
CA GLU A 174 12.47 -15.03 -22.83
C GLU A 174 12.00 -14.30 -24.11
N PRO A 175 11.07 -14.85 -24.91
CA PRO A 175 10.52 -14.11 -26.06
C PRO A 175 9.76 -12.83 -25.68
N VAL A 176 9.05 -12.82 -24.56
CA VAL A 176 8.33 -11.63 -24.08
C VAL A 176 9.30 -10.60 -23.53
N GLY A 177 10.36 -11.03 -22.84
CA GLY A 177 11.42 -10.14 -22.38
C GLY A 177 11.96 -9.27 -23.52
N ARG A 178 12.31 -9.88 -24.66
CA ARG A 178 12.82 -9.13 -25.84
C ARG A 178 11.82 -8.13 -26.40
N LEU A 179 10.52 -8.45 -26.39
CA LEU A 179 9.47 -7.54 -26.83
C LEU A 179 9.30 -6.36 -25.87
N VAL A 180 9.31 -6.63 -24.57
CA VAL A 180 9.22 -5.61 -23.51
C VAL A 180 10.43 -4.68 -23.58
N ASP A 181 11.63 -5.20 -23.80
CA ASP A 181 12.84 -4.39 -23.94
C ASP A 181 12.76 -3.46 -25.15
N ALA A 182 12.26 -3.94 -26.29
CA ALA A 182 12.04 -3.12 -27.48
C ALA A 182 11.00 -2.01 -27.24
N ALA A 183 9.87 -2.37 -26.62
CA ALA A 183 8.81 -1.42 -26.26
C ALA A 183 9.31 -0.38 -25.24
N TYR A 184 10.11 -0.81 -24.25
CA TYR A 184 10.72 0.06 -23.27
C TYR A 184 11.73 1.01 -23.90
N GLY A 185 12.56 0.53 -24.83
CA GLY A 185 13.48 1.37 -25.59
C GLY A 185 12.76 2.47 -26.37
N LEU A 186 11.59 2.17 -26.95
CA LEU A 186 10.74 3.16 -27.60
C LEU A 186 10.19 4.17 -26.57
N TRP A 187 9.56 3.69 -25.49
CA TRP A 187 9.00 4.56 -24.45
C TRP A 187 10.07 5.47 -23.81
N ALA A 188 11.25 4.94 -23.49
CA ALA A 188 12.34 5.69 -22.88
C ALA A 188 12.79 6.87 -23.75
N ARG A 189 12.77 6.74 -25.08
CA ARG A 189 13.07 7.83 -26.02
C ARG A 189 12.01 8.94 -25.99
N TYR A 190 10.74 8.60 -25.77
CA TYR A 190 9.64 9.56 -25.76
C TYR A 190 9.23 10.07 -24.37
N ARG A 191 9.75 9.48 -23.28
CA ARG A 191 9.24 9.73 -21.91
C ARG A 191 9.33 11.19 -21.48
N LEU A 192 10.39 11.90 -21.85
CA LEU A 192 10.61 13.29 -21.45
C LEU A 192 9.62 14.23 -22.14
N GLN A 193 9.28 13.95 -23.40
CA GLN A 193 8.31 14.73 -24.17
C GLN A 193 6.88 14.48 -23.66
N LEU A 194 6.56 13.26 -23.23
CA LEU A 194 5.23 12.93 -22.69
C LEU A 194 4.99 13.36 -21.25
N THR A 195 6.03 13.53 -20.43
CA THR A 195 5.86 13.75 -18.99
C THR A 195 5.96 15.21 -18.57
N GLY A 196 6.34 16.11 -19.49
CA GLY A 196 6.33 17.56 -19.26
C GLY A 196 7.20 18.01 -18.08
N ARG A 197 8.08 17.12 -17.58
CA ARG A 197 8.95 17.43 -16.45
C ARG A 197 10.15 18.20 -16.98
N PRO A 198 10.52 19.35 -16.38
CA PRO A 198 11.78 19.98 -16.68
C PRO A 198 12.92 18.97 -16.40
N PRO A 199 14.03 19.06 -17.15
CA PRO A 199 15.13 18.14 -17.03
C PRO A 199 15.71 18.15 -15.60
N LEU A 200 16.42 17.07 -15.24
CA LEU A 200 16.81 16.80 -13.84
C LEU A 200 17.64 17.96 -13.25
N GLU A 201 18.45 18.61 -14.08
CA GLU A 201 19.24 19.79 -13.75
C GLU A 201 18.39 20.96 -13.20
N ASP A 202 17.23 21.23 -13.79
CA ASP A 202 16.36 22.34 -13.39
C ASP A 202 15.68 22.08 -12.04
N ILE A 203 15.31 20.82 -11.78
CA ILE A 203 14.73 20.39 -10.51
C ILE A 203 15.74 20.52 -9.37
N LEU A 204 16.99 20.11 -9.64
CA LEU A 204 18.08 20.22 -8.66
C LEU A 204 18.47 21.69 -8.41
N ALA A 205 18.44 22.53 -9.44
CA ALA A 205 18.68 23.97 -9.32
C ALA A 205 17.57 24.66 -8.51
N ALA A 206 16.30 24.35 -8.76
CA ALA A 206 15.17 24.91 -8.03
C ALA A 206 15.21 24.56 -6.53
N ARG A 207 15.54 23.30 -6.19
CA ARG A 207 15.71 22.91 -4.78
C ARG A 207 16.89 23.59 -4.09
N LYS A 208 18.03 23.73 -4.78
CA LYS A 208 19.18 24.49 -4.24
C LYS A 208 18.83 25.94 -3.98
N LYS A 209 18.16 26.61 -4.92
CA LYS A 209 17.74 28.00 -4.76
C LYS A 209 16.76 28.16 -3.59
N ASN A 210 15.77 27.28 -3.48
CA ASN A 210 14.82 27.30 -2.35
C ASN A 210 15.54 27.03 -1.02
N GLN A 211 16.52 26.11 -1.00
CA GLN A 211 17.34 25.84 0.17
C GLN A 211 18.21 27.06 0.53
N ASP A 212 18.82 27.74 -0.44
CA ASP A 212 19.62 28.94 -0.25
C ASP A 212 18.77 30.13 0.21
N GLU A 213 17.55 30.33 -0.32
CA GLU A 213 16.59 31.34 0.15
C GLU A 213 16.14 31.07 1.59
N ILE A 214 15.79 29.82 1.92
CA ILE A 214 15.44 29.41 3.29
C ILE A 214 16.64 29.64 4.23
N CYS A 215 17.86 29.34 3.80
CA CYS A 215 19.10 29.61 4.54
C CYS A 215 19.48 31.09 4.64
N ASN A 216 18.92 31.96 3.80
CA ASN A 216 19.19 33.41 3.82
C ASN A 216 18.19 34.13 4.73
N ASP A 217 16.93 33.67 4.76
CA ASP A 217 15.89 34.18 5.65
C ASP A 217 16.01 33.64 7.09
N SER A 218 16.65 32.48 7.26
CA SER A 218 17.02 31.94 8.56
C SER A 218 18.53 31.81 8.65
N ASN A 219 19.19 32.55 9.56
CA ASN A 219 20.64 32.47 9.86
C ASN A 219 21.08 31.09 10.44
N ALA A 220 20.46 29.99 10.00
CA ALA A 220 20.51 28.66 10.59
C ALA A 220 21.23 27.61 9.73
N CYS A 221 21.69 27.94 8.52
CA CYS A 221 22.49 26.99 7.74
C CYS A 221 23.98 27.10 8.13
N LYS A 222 24.35 26.40 9.20
CA LYS A 222 25.75 26.25 9.62
C LYS A 222 26.44 25.15 8.80
N ARG A 223 27.69 25.44 8.41
CA ARG A 223 28.66 24.57 7.71
C ARG A 223 28.90 23.23 8.40
#